data_AF-V2X1X9-F1
#
_entry.id   AF-V2X1X9-F1
#
_cell.length_a   1.000
_cell.length_b   1.000
_cell.length_c   1.000
_cell.angle_alpha   90.00
_cell.angle_beta   90.00
_cell.angle_gamma   90.00
#
_symmetry.space_group_name_H-M   'P 1'
#
loop_
_entity.id
_entity.type
_entity.pdbx_description
1 polymer ?
#
loop_
_entity_poly.entity_id
_entity_poly.type
_entity_poly.pdbx_seq_one_letter_code
_entity_poly.pdbx_strand_id
1 'polypeptide(L)'
;MKKRFLSLLFTTFALIPAIFASYSVSSSQEILTAGGRNPNITLNSVQGDQYSVLSHPRFPGHSVRVKKSEFCDPTVNVYTGYLDVSAGAKHLFFYFFESRRDPERDDVMMWINGGPGCSSSMGLLMELGPCTINMNATDPSSDGTTWNPYSWNEEANIFFLDQPVGVGFSYADYGETIETTEEAAKNVHAFITIFFETFKQFEGRALHLSGESYGGRYLPVFASEIYDQNQIAKKEGRPTINLQSVLIGNGNTGIP
;
A
#
# COMPACT_ATOMS: atom_id res chain seq x y z
N MET A 1 -29.96 51.17 44.15
CA MET A 1 -29.77 51.29 45.61
C MET A 1 -30.85 50.45 46.32
N LYS A 2 -30.56 49.20 46.71
CA LYS A 2 -31.15 48.48 47.86
C LYS A 2 -30.53 47.07 47.95
N LYS A 3 -30.32 46.65 49.19
CA LYS A 3 -29.51 45.53 49.68
C LYS A 3 -30.36 44.27 49.93
N ARG A 4 -29.66 43.12 49.94
CA ARG A 4 -29.87 41.87 50.72
C ARG A 4 -31.02 40.94 50.29
N PHE A 5 -30.71 39.65 50.09
CA PHE A 5 -30.73 38.64 51.15
C PHE A 5 -30.02 37.34 50.72
N LEU A 6 -29.48 36.65 51.72
CA LEU A 6 -28.71 35.41 51.68
C LEU A 6 -29.66 34.21 51.88
N SER A 7 -29.48 33.11 51.14
CA SER A 7 -29.85 31.78 51.64
C SER A 7 -28.99 30.68 51.00
N LEU A 8 -28.22 29.98 51.83
CA LEU A 8 -27.65 28.67 51.52
C LEU A 8 -28.79 27.65 51.34
N LEU A 9 -28.70 26.82 50.31
CA LEU A 9 -29.34 25.51 50.27
C LEU A 9 -28.34 24.48 49.73
N PHE A 10 -28.04 23.49 50.57
CA PHE A 10 -27.36 22.26 50.21
C PHE A 10 -28.27 21.45 49.29
N THR A 11 -27.77 21.07 48.11
CA THR A 11 -28.39 20.02 47.29
C THR A 11 -27.39 18.90 47.05
N THR A 12 -27.78 17.71 47.48
CA THR A 12 -27.11 16.43 47.34
C THR A 12 -26.94 16.06 45.86
N PHE A 13 -25.71 15.82 45.41
CA PHE A 13 -25.44 15.21 44.11
C PHE A 13 -25.70 13.70 44.21
N ALA A 14 -26.73 13.22 43.51
CA ALA A 14 -26.92 11.80 43.24
C ALA A 14 -25.96 11.38 42.11
N LEU A 15 -25.13 10.37 42.36
CA LEU A 15 -24.33 9.73 41.31
C LEU A 15 -25.26 8.96 40.35
N ILE A 16 -25.27 9.35 39.09
CA ILE A 16 -25.81 8.54 37.99
C ILE A 16 -24.68 7.60 37.55
N PRO A 17 -24.87 6.26 37.55
CA PRO A 17 -23.87 5.35 37.03
C PRO A 17 -23.78 5.54 35.51
N ALA A 18 -22.61 5.94 35.02
CA ALA A 18 -22.31 5.88 33.59
C ALA A 18 -22.27 4.40 33.19
N ILE A 19 -23.25 3.99 32.38
CA ILE A 19 -23.25 2.69 31.72
C ILE A 19 -22.12 2.74 30.67
N PHE A 20 -20.94 2.24 31.03
CA PHE A 20 -19.93 1.90 30.04
C PHE A 20 -20.40 0.64 29.30
N ALA A 21 -21.01 0.83 28.13
CA ALA A 21 -21.10 -0.24 27.17
C ALA A 21 -19.68 -0.53 26.65
N SER A 22 -19.04 -1.55 27.21
CA SER A 22 -17.83 -2.13 26.64
C SER A 22 -18.20 -2.77 25.30
N TYR A 23 -18.05 -2.03 24.21
CA TYR A 23 -17.98 -2.62 22.89
C TYR A 23 -16.64 -3.36 22.80
N SER A 24 -16.65 -4.66 23.11
CA SER A 24 -15.58 -5.55 22.68
C SER A 24 -15.72 -5.73 21.17
N VAL A 25 -14.99 -4.95 20.38
CA VAL A 25 -14.75 -5.26 18.97
C VAL A 25 -13.80 -6.45 18.95
N SER A 26 -14.37 -7.67 18.93
CA SER A 26 -13.63 -8.85 18.50
C SER A 26 -13.62 -8.85 16.97
N SER A 27 -12.76 -8.02 16.39
CA SER A 27 -12.38 -8.14 14.98
C SER A 27 -11.20 -9.09 14.93
N SER A 28 -11.46 -10.38 14.68
CA SER A 28 -10.39 -11.29 14.30
C SER A 28 -9.92 -10.86 12.92
N GLN A 29 -8.86 -10.08 12.86
CA GLN A 29 -8.23 -9.70 11.61
C GLN A 29 -7.79 -10.99 10.88
N GLU A 30 -8.20 -11.15 9.62
CA GLU A 30 -7.86 -12.37 8.88
C GLU A 30 -6.37 -12.37 8.56
N ILE A 31 -5.63 -13.32 9.14
CA ILE A 31 -4.19 -13.48 8.89
C ILE A 31 -3.99 -14.55 7.82
N LEU A 32 -3.46 -14.14 6.68
CA LEU A 32 -3.08 -14.97 5.56
C LEU A 32 -1.57 -15.18 5.59
N THR A 33 -1.11 -16.42 5.68
CA THR A 33 0.33 -16.72 5.70
C THR A 33 0.76 -17.24 4.33
N ALA A 34 1.72 -16.56 3.71
CA ALA A 34 2.35 -16.99 2.46
C ALA A 34 2.95 -18.39 2.59
N GLY A 35 2.74 -19.24 1.58
CA GLY A 35 3.11 -20.66 1.64
C GLY A 35 2.25 -21.52 2.58
N GLY A 36 1.15 -20.99 3.11
CA GLY A 36 0.17 -21.71 3.91
C GLY A 36 -0.61 -22.79 3.13
N ARG A 37 -1.28 -23.69 3.85
CA ARG A 37 -1.94 -24.90 3.31
C ARG A 37 -3.23 -24.65 2.49
N ASN A 38 -3.68 -23.42 2.30
CA ASN A 38 -4.93 -23.16 1.57
C ASN A 38 -4.65 -22.66 0.14
N PRO A 39 -4.70 -23.55 -0.88
CA PRO A 39 -4.45 -23.19 -2.27
C PRO A 39 -5.54 -22.29 -2.88
N ASN A 40 -6.63 -22.02 -2.16
CA ASN A 40 -7.78 -21.26 -2.66
C ASN A 40 -7.77 -19.77 -2.27
N ILE A 41 -6.70 -19.26 -1.66
CA ILE A 41 -6.60 -17.83 -1.32
C ILE A 41 -6.21 -17.05 -2.59
N THR A 42 -7.17 -16.32 -3.14
CA THR A 42 -7.01 -15.41 -4.29
C THR A 42 -7.11 -13.97 -3.83
N LEU A 43 -6.51 -13.02 -4.55
CA LEU A 43 -6.63 -11.61 -4.19
C LEU A 43 -8.09 -11.15 -4.13
N ASN A 44 -8.94 -11.71 -5.00
CA ASN A 44 -10.38 -11.45 -5.03
C ASN A 44 -11.15 -11.88 -3.77
N SER A 45 -10.56 -12.69 -2.88
CA SER A 45 -11.20 -13.05 -1.61
C SER A 45 -11.03 -11.97 -0.53
N VAL A 46 -10.12 -11.01 -0.74
CA VAL A 46 -9.90 -9.88 0.19
C VAL A 46 -11.15 -8.99 0.22
N GLN A 47 -11.65 -8.74 1.44
CA GLN A 47 -12.84 -7.93 1.68
C GLN A 47 -12.51 -6.43 1.82
N GLY A 48 -13.51 -5.56 1.75
CA GLY A 48 -13.35 -4.11 1.88
C GLY A 48 -13.52 -3.54 3.29
N ASP A 49 -14.23 -4.27 4.16
CA ASP A 49 -14.62 -3.75 5.47
C ASP A 49 -13.46 -3.69 6.47
N GLN A 50 -12.48 -4.58 6.34
CA GLN A 50 -11.34 -4.74 7.24
C GLN A 50 -10.09 -5.14 6.45
N TYR A 51 -8.91 -4.86 7.01
CA TYR A 51 -7.65 -5.32 6.43
C TYR A 51 -7.46 -6.83 6.63
N SER A 52 -7.16 -7.53 5.55
CA SER A 52 -6.47 -8.83 5.60
C SER A 52 -4.99 -8.61 5.83
N VAL A 53 -4.36 -9.39 6.70
CA VAL A 53 -2.93 -9.30 7.03
C VAL A 53 -2.18 -10.44 6.37
N LEU A 54 -1.31 -10.11 5.42
CA LEU A 54 -0.41 -11.04 4.77
C LEU A 54 0.89 -11.12 5.59
N SER A 55 1.27 -12.32 5.98
CA SER A 55 2.49 -12.59 6.74
C SER A 55 3.35 -13.61 5.99
N HIS A 56 4.67 -13.56 6.17
CA HIS A 56 5.57 -14.50 5.52
C HIS A 56 6.67 -14.94 6.50
N PRO A 57 6.90 -16.26 6.73
CA PRO A 57 7.85 -16.75 7.73
C PRO A 57 9.30 -16.24 7.57
N ARG A 58 9.75 -16.03 6.31
CA ARG A 58 11.07 -15.45 5.99
C ARG A 58 11.20 -13.95 6.26
N PHE A 59 10.10 -13.22 6.48
CA PHE A 59 10.10 -11.78 6.73
C PHE A 59 9.36 -11.47 8.05
N PRO A 60 9.88 -11.93 9.20
CA PRO A 60 9.19 -11.76 10.49
C PRO A 60 9.04 -10.30 10.94
N GLY A 61 9.81 -9.38 10.34
CA GLY A 61 9.70 -7.93 10.57
C GLY A 61 8.77 -7.20 9.60
N HIS A 62 8.10 -7.93 8.70
CA HIS A 62 7.27 -7.37 7.64
C HIS A 62 5.90 -8.03 7.58
N SER A 63 4.87 -7.24 7.30
CA SER A 63 3.54 -7.72 6.95
C SER A 63 2.90 -6.80 5.92
N VAL A 64 1.90 -7.31 5.19
CA VAL A 64 1.10 -6.48 4.27
C VAL A 64 -0.34 -6.46 4.75
N ARG A 65 -0.84 -5.29 5.11
CA ARG A 65 -2.28 -5.09 5.29
C ARG A 65 -2.88 -4.73 3.94
N VAL A 66 -3.89 -5.46 3.50
CA VAL A 66 -4.58 -5.19 2.24
C VAL A 66 -6.08 -5.28 2.42
N LYS A 67 -6.82 -4.38 1.78
CA LYS A 67 -8.28 -4.44 1.68
C LYS A 67 -8.71 -4.08 0.28
N LYS A 68 -9.89 -4.55 -0.10
CA LYS A 68 -10.55 -4.07 -1.32
C LYS A 68 -11.09 -2.66 -1.08
N SER A 69 -10.96 -1.80 -2.08
CA SER A 69 -11.33 -0.39 -1.99
C SER A 69 -12.17 0.01 -3.19
N GLU A 70 -13.00 1.02 -3.02
CA GLU A 70 -13.77 1.66 -4.10
C GLU A 70 -13.17 3.04 -4.32
N PHE A 71 -12.46 3.21 -5.43
CA PHE A 71 -11.80 4.47 -5.76
C PHE A 71 -11.45 4.55 -7.25
N CYS A 72 -11.78 5.66 -7.89
CA CYS A 72 -11.33 6.05 -9.24
C CYS A 72 -11.86 5.15 -10.37
N ASP A 73 -11.52 3.86 -10.40
CA ASP A 73 -11.86 2.95 -11.49
C ASP A 73 -12.92 1.93 -11.04
N PRO A 74 -14.21 2.10 -11.42
CA PRO A 74 -15.26 1.18 -11.02
C PRO A 74 -15.30 -0.12 -11.86
N THR A 75 -14.43 -0.26 -12.86
CA THR A 75 -14.46 -1.38 -13.83
C THR A 75 -13.55 -2.53 -13.44
N VAL A 76 -12.61 -2.30 -12.51
CA VAL A 76 -11.64 -3.28 -12.03
C VAL A 76 -11.67 -3.39 -10.51
N ASN A 77 -11.08 -4.44 -9.95
CA ASN A 77 -10.87 -4.48 -8.52
C ASN A 77 -9.71 -3.55 -8.14
N VAL A 78 -9.95 -2.73 -7.12
CA VAL A 78 -8.96 -1.83 -6.55
C VAL A 78 -8.66 -2.28 -5.14
N TYR A 79 -7.38 -2.28 -4.77
CA TYR A 79 -6.93 -2.64 -3.44
C TYR A 79 -6.04 -1.54 -2.90
N THR A 80 -6.16 -1.27 -1.61
CA THR A 80 -5.25 -0.36 -0.92
C THR A 80 -4.78 -0.98 0.38
N GLY A 81 -3.67 -0.47 0.88
CA GLY A 81 -3.16 -0.95 2.15
C GLY A 81 -1.77 -0.48 2.46
N TYR A 82 -1.12 -1.23 3.35
CA TYR A 82 0.16 -0.87 3.91
C TYR A 82 1.11 -2.06 3.88
N LEU A 83 2.36 -1.83 3.47
CA LEU A 83 3.48 -2.65 3.88
C LEU A 83 3.94 -2.15 5.25
N ASP A 84 3.77 -2.97 6.27
CA ASP A 84 4.30 -2.72 7.61
C ASP A 84 5.73 -3.26 7.66
N VAL A 85 6.67 -2.43 8.09
CA VAL A 85 8.10 -2.76 8.21
C VAL A 85 8.61 -2.42 9.61
N SER A 86 9.85 -2.83 9.91
CA SER A 86 10.46 -2.61 11.23
C SER A 86 9.59 -3.14 12.38
N ALA A 87 9.05 -4.35 12.22
CA ALA A 87 8.14 -5.00 13.17
C ALA A 87 6.87 -4.17 13.46
N GLY A 88 6.40 -3.42 12.46
CA GLY A 88 5.18 -2.64 12.53
C GLY A 88 5.36 -1.20 13.01
N ALA A 89 6.59 -0.68 13.13
CA ALA A 89 6.84 0.71 13.51
C ALA A 89 6.69 1.70 12.34
N LYS A 90 6.74 1.21 11.10
CA LYS A 90 6.67 2.01 9.87
C LYS A 90 5.68 1.38 8.90
N HIS A 91 4.94 2.19 8.18
CA HIS A 91 3.85 1.77 7.30
C HIS A 91 3.96 2.46 5.95
N LEU A 92 4.24 1.71 4.87
CA LEU A 92 4.30 2.23 3.50
C LEU A 92 2.99 1.98 2.78
N PHE A 93 2.30 3.02 2.37
CA PHE A 93 1.00 2.94 1.73
C PHE A 93 1.11 2.57 0.25
N PHE A 94 0.17 1.76 -0.24
CA PHE A 94 0.07 1.47 -1.67
C PHE A 94 -1.37 1.48 -2.17
N TYR A 95 -1.50 1.77 -3.46
CA TYR A 95 -2.65 1.42 -4.28
C TYR A 95 -2.27 0.26 -5.19
N PHE A 96 -3.21 -0.62 -5.48
CA PHE A 96 -3.09 -1.65 -6.49
C PHE A 96 -4.36 -1.67 -7.34
N PHE A 97 -4.19 -1.48 -8.64
CA PHE A 97 -5.26 -1.56 -9.62
C PHE A 97 -5.05 -2.79 -10.47
N GLU A 98 -6.09 -3.60 -10.61
CA GLU A 98 -6.10 -4.67 -11.58
C GLU A 98 -6.08 -4.14 -13.02
N SER A 99 -5.55 -4.96 -13.93
CA SER A 99 -5.61 -4.68 -15.37
C SER A 99 -7.06 -4.64 -15.86
N ARG A 100 -7.37 -3.71 -16.77
CA ARG A 100 -8.65 -3.64 -17.48
C ARG A 100 -8.79 -4.72 -18.55
N ARG A 101 -7.68 -5.23 -19.11
CA ARG A 101 -7.68 -6.26 -20.16
C ARG A 101 -7.89 -7.66 -19.60
N ASP A 102 -6.91 -8.20 -18.88
CA ASP A 102 -6.98 -9.54 -18.28
C ASP A 102 -6.14 -9.59 -17.00
N PRO A 103 -6.70 -9.23 -15.82
CA PRO A 103 -5.93 -9.15 -14.57
C PRO A 103 -5.33 -10.51 -14.16
N GLU A 104 -5.95 -11.62 -14.59
CA GLU A 104 -5.45 -12.96 -14.35
C GLU A 104 -4.29 -13.37 -15.26
N ARG A 105 -3.96 -12.62 -16.33
CA ARG A 105 -2.84 -12.94 -17.23
C ARG A 105 -1.83 -11.82 -17.44
N ASP A 106 -2.24 -10.57 -17.26
CA ASP A 106 -1.41 -9.40 -17.49
C ASP A 106 -0.34 -9.22 -16.42
N ASP A 107 0.81 -8.70 -16.83
CA ASP A 107 1.97 -8.54 -15.97
C ASP A 107 1.73 -7.54 -14.83
N VAL A 108 2.62 -7.57 -13.83
CA VAL A 108 2.57 -6.65 -12.70
C VAL A 108 3.61 -5.55 -12.93
N MET A 109 3.18 -4.30 -12.78
CA MET A 109 4.03 -3.15 -12.78
C MET A 109 4.03 -2.47 -11.41
N MET A 110 5.19 -2.03 -10.96
CA MET A 110 5.30 -1.14 -9.81
C MET A 110 5.75 0.24 -10.29
N TRP A 111 4.96 1.26 -9.98
CA TRP A 111 5.26 2.66 -10.24
C TRP A 111 5.76 3.37 -8.97
N ILE A 112 6.85 4.12 -9.13
CA ILE A 112 7.51 4.89 -8.07
C ILE A 112 7.82 6.30 -8.59
N ASN A 113 7.19 7.33 -8.01
CA ASN A 113 7.62 8.72 -8.24
C ASN A 113 8.93 9.03 -7.47
N GLY A 114 9.63 10.07 -7.91
CA GLY A 114 10.95 10.47 -7.39
C GLY A 114 10.91 11.48 -6.24
N GLY A 115 11.54 12.64 -6.44
CA GLY A 115 11.69 13.70 -5.44
C GLY A 115 13.16 13.93 -5.05
N PRO A 116 13.75 13.15 -4.10
CA PRO A 116 13.15 12.08 -3.30
C PRO A 116 12.01 12.57 -2.39
N GLY A 117 11.04 11.70 -2.08
CA GLY A 117 9.95 12.00 -1.13
C GLY A 117 8.62 12.43 -1.75
N CYS A 118 8.44 12.27 -3.06
CA CYS A 118 7.16 12.52 -3.73
C CYS A 118 6.27 11.28 -3.68
N SER A 119 4.97 11.47 -3.41
CA SER A 119 3.99 10.39 -3.41
C SER A 119 3.78 9.81 -4.80
N SER A 120 3.66 8.48 -4.88
CA SER A 120 3.29 7.78 -6.10
C SER A 120 1.82 7.99 -6.49
N SER A 121 1.03 8.62 -5.61
CA SER A 121 -0.29 9.15 -5.95
C SER A 121 -0.23 10.23 -7.04
N MET A 122 0.93 10.87 -7.23
CA MET A 122 1.14 11.82 -8.34
C MET A 122 1.05 11.09 -9.68
N GLY A 123 1.78 10.00 -9.85
CA GLY A 123 1.67 9.17 -11.05
C GLY A 123 0.28 8.56 -11.23
N LEU A 124 -0.35 8.18 -10.13
CA LEU A 124 -1.72 7.65 -10.14
C LEU A 124 -2.74 8.67 -10.67
N LEU A 125 -2.69 9.92 -10.21
CA LEU A 125 -3.78 10.89 -10.41
C LEU A 125 -3.47 12.02 -11.39
N MET A 126 -2.23 12.09 -11.89
CA MET A 126 -1.77 13.17 -12.76
C MET A 126 -1.00 12.69 -14.00
N GLU A 127 -0.64 11.40 -14.07
CA GLU A 127 0.19 10.87 -15.15
C GLU A 127 -0.46 9.68 -15.85
N LEU A 128 -0.28 8.47 -15.30
CA LEU A 128 -0.54 7.20 -15.98
C LEU A 128 -1.61 6.34 -15.33
N GLY A 129 -2.08 6.72 -14.14
CA GLY A 129 -3.08 5.94 -13.44
C GLY A 129 -4.48 6.02 -14.05
N PRO A 130 -5.43 5.26 -13.48
CA PRO A 130 -6.71 4.96 -14.13
C PRO A 130 -7.63 6.18 -14.24
N CYS A 131 -7.36 7.23 -13.47
CA CYS A 131 -8.13 8.46 -13.44
C CYS A 131 -7.24 9.67 -13.16
N THR A 132 -7.77 10.85 -13.47
CA THR A 132 -7.18 12.14 -13.11
C THR A 132 -8.08 12.89 -12.13
N ILE A 133 -7.52 13.83 -11.36
CA ILE A 133 -8.31 14.71 -10.48
C ILE A 133 -9.27 15.56 -11.33
N ASN A 134 -10.57 15.51 -11.00
CA ASN A 134 -11.56 16.41 -11.56
C ASN A 134 -11.56 17.74 -10.79
N MET A 135 -10.79 18.71 -11.27
CA MET A 135 -10.69 20.04 -10.64
C MET A 135 -12.01 20.83 -10.63
N ASN A 136 -13.00 20.40 -11.42
CA ASN A 136 -14.31 21.03 -11.50
C ASN A 136 -15.39 20.25 -10.74
N ALA A 137 -15.03 19.21 -9.97
CA ALA A 137 -15.97 18.45 -9.16
C ALA A 137 -16.59 19.37 -8.10
N THR A 138 -17.86 19.72 -8.30
CA THR A 138 -18.67 20.50 -7.36
C THR A 138 -19.65 19.62 -6.58
N ASP A 139 -19.84 18.38 -7.03
CA ASP A 139 -20.69 17.39 -6.37
C ASP A 139 -19.88 16.66 -5.28
N PRO A 140 -20.20 16.85 -3.99
CA PRO A 140 -19.51 16.17 -2.89
C PRO A 140 -19.78 14.66 -2.85
N SER A 141 -20.72 14.14 -3.64
CA SER A 141 -20.98 12.70 -3.79
C SER A 141 -20.18 12.03 -4.90
N SER A 142 -19.50 12.81 -5.76
CA SER A 142 -18.54 12.26 -6.72
C SER A 142 -17.23 11.88 -6.01
N ASP A 143 -16.52 10.89 -6.54
CA ASP A 143 -15.19 10.52 -6.02
C ASP A 143 -14.09 11.56 -6.37
N GLY A 144 -14.48 12.67 -7.03
CA GLY A 144 -13.59 13.75 -7.39
C GLY A 144 -12.64 13.41 -8.55
N THR A 145 -12.87 12.32 -9.28
CA THR A 145 -11.98 11.88 -10.36
C THR A 145 -12.65 11.89 -11.74
N THR A 146 -11.85 11.75 -12.79
CA THR A 146 -12.30 11.58 -14.17
C THR A 146 -11.50 10.46 -14.81
N TRP A 147 -12.19 9.56 -15.51
CA TRP A 147 -11.59 8.42 -16.21
C TRP A 147 -10.44 8.83 -17.14
N ASN A 148 -9.32 8.12 -17.06
CA ASN A 148 -8.20 8.24 -17.98
C ASN A 148 -8.24 7.12 -19.03
N PRO A 149 -8.55 7.41 -20.31
CA PRO A 149 -8.59 6.40 -21.37
C PRO A 149 -7.20 5.94 -21.85
N TYR A 150 -6.12 6.55 -21.35
CA TYR A 150 -4.73 6.20 -21.69
C TYR A 150 -3.98 5.64 -20.48
N SER A 151 -4.70 5.13 -19.48
CA SER A 151 -4.06 4.58 -18.30
C SER A 151 -3.22 3.36 -18.64
N TRP A 152 -2.11 3.19 -17.92
CA TRP A 152 -1.29 2.00 -18.08
C TRP A 152 -1.97 0.73 -17.56
N ASN A 153 -2.99 0.85 -16.69
CA ASN A 153 -3.75 -0.31 -16.26
C ASN A 153 -4.68 -0.86 -17.35
N GLU A 154 -4.72 -0.26 -18.55
CA GLU A 154 -5.30 -0.90 -19.73
C GLU A 154 -4.63 -2.25 -20.03
N GLU A 155 -3.34 -2.41 -19.71
CA GLU A 155 -2.54 -3.56 -20.15
C GLU A 155 -1.74 -4.26 -19.04
N ALA A 156 -1.83 -3.77 -17.78
CA ALA A 156 -1.05 -4.26 -16.65
C ALA A 156 -1.77 -4.11 -15.31
N ASN A 157 -1.46 -4.99 -14.36
CA ASN A 157 -1.79 -4.80 -12.95
C ASN A 157 -0.77 -3.84 -12.33
N ILE A 158 -1.18 -2.75 -11.67
CA ILE A 158 -0.25 -1.68 -11.27
C ILE A 158 -0.29 -1.38 -9.77
N PHE A 159 0.87 -1.46 -9.13
CA PHE A 159 1.13 -0.87 -7.82
C PHE A 159 1.59 0.58 -7.94
N PHE A 160 1.04 1.44 -7.08
CA PHE A 160 1.58 2.78 -6.80
C PHE A 160 1.99 2.79 -5.33
N LEU A 161 3.29 2.84 -5.06
CA LEU A 161 3.82 2.73 -3.69
C LEU A 161 4.37 4.07 -3.21
N ASP A 162 3.85 4.55 -2.09
CA ASP A 162 4.38 5.72 -1.39
C ASP A 162 5.61 5.33 -0.56
N GLN A 163 6.78 5.73 -1.04
CA GLN A 163 8.05 5.48 -0.36
C GLN A 163 9.00 6.68 -0.51
N PRO A 164 9.89 6.92 0.46
CA PRO A 164 10.07 6.21 1.73
C PRO A 164 8.98 6.53 2.77
N VAL A 165 9.17 6.07 4.01
CA VAL A 165 8.29 6.43 5.13
C VAL A 165 8.14 7.96 5.30
N GLY A 166 6.92 8.43 5.57
CA GLY A 166 6.59 9.86 5.65
C GLY A 166 6.13 10.49 4.32
N VAL A 167 6.14 9.74 3.22
CA VAL A 167 5.65 10.18 1.91
C VAL A 167 4.17 9.85 1.74
N GLY A 168 3.37 10.80 1.25
CA GLY A 168 1.96 10.55 0.94
C GLY A 168 1.19 10.05 2.15
N PHE A 169 0.62 8.84 2.05
CA PHE A 169 -0.08 8.19 3.16
C PHE A 169 0.82 7.26 4.01
N SER A 170 2.11 7.16 3.70
CA SER A 170 3.08 6.39 4.47
C SER A 170 3.51 7.13 5.73
N TYR A 171 3.58 6.43 6.87
CA TYR A 171 3.87 7.05 8.18
C TYR A 171 4.66 6.12 9.12
N ALA A 172 5.21 6.69 10.19
CA ALA A 172 5.89 5.99 11.26
C ALA A 172 5.24 6.31 12.62
N ASP A 173 5.19 5.33 13.51
CA ASP A 173 4.56 5.48 14.83
C ASP A 173 5.40 6.34 15.78
N TYR A 174 6.74 6.30 15.68
CA TYR A 174 7.65 7.01 16.58
C TYR A 174 8.48 8.09 15.87
N GLY A 175 8.01 8.55 14.70
CA GLY A 175 8.59 9.67 13.97
C GLY A 175 9.87 9.35 13.19
N GLU A 176 10.23 8.07 13.02
CA GLU A 176 11.37 7.66 12.21
C GLU A 176 11.10 7.86 10.71
N THR A 177 11.67 8.90 10.12
CA THR A 177 11.46 9.25 8.71
C THR A 177 12.66 8.98 7.79
N ILE A 178 13.81 8.61 8.37
CA ILE A 178 15.03 8.39 7.59
C ILE A 178 15.07 6.93 7.12
N GLU A 179 15.25 6.76 5.82
CA GLU A 179 15.41 5.47 5.15
C GLU A 179 16.37 5.64 3.96
N THR A 180 17.34 4.72 3.86
CA THR A 180 18.27 4.68 2.73
C THR A 180 17.64 3.99 1.52
N THR A 181 18.18 4.21 0.31
CA THR A 181 17.65 3.54 -0.89
C THR A 181 17.84 2.02 -0.81
N GLU A 182 18.92 1.57 -0.16
CA GLU A 182 19.22 0.16 0.10
C GLU A 182 18.24 -0.48 1.10
N GLU A 183 17.80 0.26 2.12
CA GLU A 183 16.74 -0.19 3.03
C GLU A 183 15.39 -0.27 2.31
N ALA A 184 15.05 0.76 1.53
CA ALA A 184 13.85 0.75 0.71
C ALA A 184 13.83 -0.43 -0.29
N ALA A 185 14.98 -0.79 -0.87
CA ALA A 185 15.12 -1.95 -1.75
C ALA A 185 14.73 -3.26 -1.08
N LYS A 186 15.19 -3.48 0.15
CA LYS A 186 14.86 -4.67 0.96
C LYS A 186 13.37 -4.72 1.28
N ASN A 187 12.79 -3.56 1.60
CA ASN A 187 11.36 -3.44 1.88
C ASN A 187 10.50 -3.73 0.64
N VAL A 188 10.89 -3.21 -0.53
CA VAL A 188 10.21 -3.52 -1.81
C VAL A 188 10.33 -5.00 -2.17
N HIS A 189 11.51 -5.60 -2.02
CA HIS A 189 11.67 -7.05 -2.24
C HIS A 189 10.79 -7.88 -1.31
N ALA A 190 10.76 -7.54 -0.01
CA ALA A 190 9.90 -8.19 0.97
C ALA A 190 8.42 -8.04 0.61
N PHE A 191 7.99 -6.83 0.24
CA PHE A 191 6.62 -6.53 -0.17
C PHE A 191 6.15 -7.41 -1.32
N ILE A 192 6.89 -7.42 -2.43
CA ILE A 192 6.56 -8.23 -3.60
C ILE A 192 6.56 -9.72 -3.24
N THR A 193 7.55 -10.18 -2.48
CA THR A 193 7.62 -11.60 -2.09
C THR A 193 6.42 -12.01 -1.24
N ILE A 194 6.08 -11.23 -0.22
CA ILE A 194 4.91 -11.49 0.65
C ILE A 194 3.64 -11.53 -0.19
N PHE A 195 3.43 -10.52 -1.05
CA PHE A 195 2.23 -10.42 -1.86
C PHE A 195 2.10 -11.58 -2.87
N PHE A 196 3.16 -11.85 -3.64
CA PHE A 196 3.14 -12.86 -4.71
C PHE A 196 3.09 -14.28 -4.17
N GLU A 197 3.77 -14.58 -3.05
CA GLU A 197 3.74 -15.92 -2.44
C GLU A 197 2.48 -16.17 -1.60
N THR A 198 1.70 -15.12 -1.28
CA THR A 198 0.38 -15.27 -0.66
C THR A 198 -0.67 -15.68 -1.71
N PHE A 199 -0.74 -14.97 -2.83
CA PHE A 199 -1.77 -15.21 -3.83
C PHE A 199 -1.20 -15.96 -5.04
N LYS A 200 -1.62 -17.22 -5.19
CA LYS A 200 -1.13 -18.13 -6.25
C LYS A 200 -1.27 -17.61 -7.68
N GLN A 201 -2.21 -16.71 -7.93
CA GLN A 201 -2.40 -16.06 -9.23
C GLN A 201 -1.17 -15.28 -9.73
N PHE A 202 -0.28 -14.84 -8.84
CA PHE A 202 0.96 -14.14 -9.22
C PHE A 202 2.17 -15.07 -9.39
N GLU A 203 2.02 -16.38 -9.19
CA GLU A 203 3.14 -17.32 -9.35
C GLU A 203 3.71 -17.26 -10.78
N GLY A 204 4.98 -16.93 -10.90
CA GLY A 204 5.68 -16.78 -12.19
C GLY A 204 5.33 -15.52 -12.99
N ARG A 205 4.41 -14.66 -12.51
CA ARG A 205 4.00 -13.44 -13.21
C ARG A 205 5.19 -12.51 -13.42
N ALA A 206 5.33 -11.95 -14.62
CA ALA A 206 6.40 -10.98 -14.85
C ALA A 206 6.16 -9.71 -14.04
N LEU A 207 7.27 -9.19 -13.51
CA LEU A 207 7.32 -7.95 -12.76
C LEU A 207 8.14 -6.92 -13.56
N HIS A 208 7.60 -5.71 -13.65
CA HIS A 208 8.26 -4.54 -14.22
C HIS A 208 8.37 -3.47 -13.16
N LEU A 209 9.59 -3.00 -12.89
CA LEU A 209 9.79 -1.81 -12.05
C LEU A 209 9.75 -0.58 -12.96
N SER A 210 9.03 0.45 -12.55
CA SER A 210 8.85 1.66 -13.33
C SER A 210 8.79 2.89 -12.43
N GLY A 211 9.13 4.05 -12.98
CA GLY A 211 9.12 5.29 -12.23
C GLY A 211 9.91 6.38 -12.90
N GLU A 212 10.03 7.50 -12.22
CA GLU A 212 10.57 8.72 -12.80
C GLU A 212 11.44 9.56 -11.86
N SER A 213 12.19 10.51 -12.42
CA SER A 213 12.98 11.48 -11.65
C SER A 213 13.99 10.77 -10.72
N TYR A 214 13.93 10.97 -9.41
CA TYR A 214 14.76 10.24 -8.45
C TYR A 214 14.49 8.72 -8.43
N GLY A 215 13.40 8.26 -9.04
CA GLY A 215 13.18 6.85 -9.41
C GLY A 215 14.35 6.26 -10.22
N GLY A 216 15.11 7.10 -10.94
CA GLY A 216 16.37 6.69 -11.58
C GLY A 216 17.47 6.24 -10.63
N ARG A 217 17.41 6.61 -9.35
CA ARG A 217 18.26 6.06 -8.27
C ARG A 217 17.63 4.86 -7.59
N TYR A 218 16.33 4.91 -7.33
CA TYR A 218 15.62 3.84 -6.62
C TYR A 218 15.59 2.54 -7.41
N LEU A 219 15.10 2.58 -8.65
CA LEU A 219 14.73 1.39 -9.39
C LEU A 219 15.93 0.47 -9.71
N PRO A 220 17.13 0.98 -10.07
CA PRO A 220 18.30 0.13 -10.24
C PRO A 220 18.71 -0.60 -8.96
N VAL A 221 18.63 0.07 -7.80
CA VAL A 221 18.97 -0.55 -6.50
C VAL A 221 17.91 -1.59 -6.12
N PHE A 222 16.62 -1.32 -6.37
CA PHE A 222 15.54 -2.27 -6.13
C PHE A 222 15.68 -3.51 -7.02
N ALA A 223 16.02 -3.32 -8.30
CA ALA A 223 16.28 -4.40 -9.23
C ALA A 223 17.50 -5.24 -8.82
N SER A 224 18.56 -4.60 -8.33
CA SER A 224 19.75 -5.29 -7.83
C SER A 224 19.43 -6.17 -6.62
N GLU A 225 18.68 -5.65 -5.65
CA GLU A 225 18.25 -6.43 -4.49
C GLU A 225 17.41 -7.64 -4.92
N ILE A 226 16.43 -7.47 -5.81
CA ILE A 226 15.62 -8.59 -6.33
C ILE A 226 16.51 -9.62 -7.05
N TYR A 227 17.48 -9.17 -7.84
CA TYR A 227 18.41 -10.06 -8.54
C TYR A 227 19.23 -10.90 -7.55
N ASP A 228 19.82 -10.26 -6.54
CA ASP A 228 20.65 -10.94 -5.53
C ASP A 228 19.84 -11.93 -4.70
N GLN A 229 18.64 -11.53 -4.26
CA GLN A 229 17.74 -12.42 -3.52
C GLN A 229 17.22 -13.58 -4.38
N ASN A 230 17.03 -13.38 -5.69
CA ASN A 230 16.74 -14.46 -6.62
C ASN A 230 17.89 -15.48 -6.73
N GLN A 231 19.15 -15.07 -6.64
CA GLN A 231 20.29 -16.01 -6.62
C GLN A 231 20.27 -16.88 -5.35
N ILE A 232 19.92 -16.28 -4.21
CA ILE A 232 19.76 -17.01 -2.94
C ILE A 232 18.57 -17.97 -3.05
N ALA A 233 17.43 -17.51 -3.55
CA ALA A 233 16.23 -18.32 -3.75
C ALA A 233 16.48 -19.55 -4.62
N LYS A 234 17.19 -19.40 -5.74
CA LYS A 234 17.57 -20.53 -6.62
C LYS A 234 18.42 -21.57 -5.89
N LYS A 235 19.42 -21.14 -5.12
CA LYS A 235 20.28 -22.05 -4.34
C LYS A 235 19.50 -22.82 -3.29
N GLU A 236 18.46 -22.21 -2.74
CA GLU A 236 17.58 -22.81 -1.72
C GLU A 236 16.39 -23.59 -2.33
N GLY A 237 16.28 -23.66 -3.66
CA GLY A 237 15.17 -24.35 -4.34
C GLY A 237 13.81 -23.65 -4.16
N ARG A 238 13.81 -22.35 -3.89
CA ARG A 238 12.60 -21.53 -3.69
C ARG A 238 12.15 -20.85 -4.99
N PRO A 239 10.86 -20.43 -5.07
CA PRO A 239 10.40 -19.55 -6.13
C PRO A 239 11.22 -18.25 -6.21
N THR A 240 11.33 -17.71 -7.42
CA THR A 240 12.00 -16.44 -7.71
C THR A 240 11.00 -15.41 -8.19
N ILE A 241 11.25 -14.13 -7.92
CA ILE A 241 10.50 -13.02 -8.53
C ILE A 241 10.92 -12.92 -10.00
N ASN A 242 9.95 -12.98 -10.91
CA ASN A 242 10.19 -12.90 -12.35
C ASN A 242 10.36 -11.45 -12.83
N LEU A 243 11.42 -10.78 -12.38
CA LEU A 243 11.74 -9.40 -12.79
C LEU A 243 12.20 -9.38 -14.26
N GLN A 244 11.44 -8.70 -15.13
CA GLN A 244 11.66 -8.65 -16.57
C GLN A 244 12.26 -7.33 -17.05
N SER A 245 11.88 -6.19 -16.46
CA SER A 245 12.43 -4.90 -16.88
C SER A 245 12.42 -3.83 -15.79
N VAL A 246 13.20 -2.78 -16.05
CA VAL A 246 13.22 -1.53 -15.28
C VAL A 246 13.02 -0.37 -16.26
N LEU A 247 11.96 0.42 -16.07
CA LEU A 247 11.58 1.55 -16.89
C LEU A 247 11.85 2.85 -16.11
N ILE A 248 12.70 3.72 -16.64
CA ILE A 248 13.10 4.95 -15.96
C ILE A 248 12.76 6.14 -16.84
N GLY A 249 11.69 6.86 -16.49
CA GLY A 249 11.30 8.11 -17.13
C GLY A 249 12.11 9.29 -16.59
N ASN A 250 12.81 10.02 -17.45
CA ASN A 250 13.50 11.27 -17.09
C ASN A 250 14.35 11.18 -15.81
N GLY A 251 14.99 10.03 -15.59
CA GLY A 251 15.57 9.70 -14.28
C GLY A 251 16.93 10.32 -14.01
N ASN A 252 17.17 10.71 -12.76
CA ASN A 252 18.50 11.03 -12.27
C ASN A 252 19.26 9.73 -11.94
N THR A 253 20.19 9.33 -12.80
CA THR A 253 20.97 8.09 -12.66
C THR A 253 22.44 8.35 -12.30
N GLY A 254 22.95 9.55 -12.56
CA GLY A 254 24.35 9.94 -12.33
C GLY A 254 24.66 10.27 -10.87
N ILE A 255 25.93 10.13 -10.49
CA ILE A 255 26.47 10.71 -9.25
C ILE A 255 27.00 12.11 -9.64
N PRO A 256 26.59 13.20 -8.96
CA PRO A 256 27.18 14.53 -9.18
C PRO A 256 28.68 14.56 -8.90
#